data_AF-A0A7J7S1K6-F1
#
_entry.id   AF-A0A7J7S1K6-F1
#
_cell.length_a   1.000
_cell.length_b   1.000
_cell.length_c   1.000
_cell.angle_alpha   90.00
_cell.angle_beta   90.00
_cell.angle_gamma   90.00
#
_symmetry.space_group_name_H-M   'P 1'
#
loop_
_entity.id
_entity.type
_entity.pdbx_description
1 polymer ?
#
loop_
_entity_poly.entity_id
_entity_poly.type
_entity_poly.pdbx_seq_one_letter_code
_entity_poly.pdbx_strand_id
1 'polypeptide(L)'
;MGPRILGDTAVSSPAMANYDAVLTEAGDYTEKYFKLRKLLGSVLASPLPPLPELIPKAVYPSVRPSLYLPLWDALQHLNEPVISSTPVNMESLPINAGNGQSYGFVLYETPVCAGGWLRANVRDTAQVFLNETHIGTLDGGNQNLHIPKVKGCQLLRILVENQGRVNYSWKIQDQRKGVTGPVTINSTPLEGFTIYSLEMKTSFFDRLRSAAWRPVSNSSVGPAFYLGTLQAGPSPRDTFLRLLDWSYGFVFINGRNLGRYWNIGPQQTLYLPGAWLHPEDNEIIVFERSKSGSSIQTTDKPKL
;
A
#
# COMPACT_ATOMS: atom_id res chain seq x y z
N MET A 1 -2.69 -0.24 24.57
CA MET A 1 -1.82 0.94 24.80
C MET A 1 -2.07 1.92 23.65
N GLY A 2 -2.57 3.12 23.94
CA GLY A 2 -2.76 4.15 22.92
C GLY A 2 -1.43 4.62 22.35
N PRO A 3 -1.38 5.06 21.08
CA PRO A 3 -0.17 5.62 20.50
C PRO A 3 0.28 6.85 21.30
N ARG A 4 1.50 6.79 21.86
CA ARG A 4 2.16 7.97 22.41
C ARG A 4 2.53 8.88 21.24
N ILE A 5 2.00 10.10 21.27
CA ILE A 5 2.36 11.17 20.35
C ILE A 5 3.72 11.71 20.78
N LEU A 6 4.72 11.57 19.91
CA LEU A 6 5.97 12.31 19.95
C LEU A 6 5.99 13.19 18.70
N GLY A 7 5.64 14.46 18.85
CA GLY A 7 5.81 15.49 17.82
C GLY A 7 4.72 15.56 16.76
N ASP A 8 4.76 16.65 15.99
CA ASP A 8 3.81 17.09 14.96
C ASP A 8 3.65 16.16 13.74
N THR A 9 4.10 14.92 13.82
CA THR A 9 4.12 13.95 12.73
C THR A 9 2.83 13.13 12.71
N ALA A 10 2.16 13.11 11.55
CA ALA A 10 1.06 12.19 11.31
C ALA A 10 1.62 10.76 11.28
N VAL A 11 1.23 9.93 12.25
CA VAL A 11 1.63 8.51 12.30
C VAL A 11 0.59 7.70 11.54
N SER A 12 1.02 7.04 10.46
CA SER A 12 0.12 6.13 9.74
C SER A 12 -0.19 4.90 10.58
N SER A 13 -1.45 4.47 10.60
CA SER A 13 -1.87 3.30 11.36
C SER A 13 -1.42 2.00 10.66
N PRO A 14 -1.08 0.93 11.41
CA PRO A 14 -0.84 -0.37 10.80
C PRO A 14 -2.10 -0.88 10.07
N ALA A 15 -1.94 -1.84 9.16
CA ALA A 15 -3.07 -2.45 8.46
C ALA A 15 -4.00 -3.22 9.42
N MET A 16 -3.45 -3.68 10.55
CA MET A 16 -4.14 -4.44 11.58
C MET A 16 -5.08 -3.62 12.45
N ALA A 17 -6.26 -4.18 12.73
CA ALA A 17 -7.24 -3.67 13.68
C ALA A 17 -7.51 -4.66 14.83
N ASN A 18 -6.49 -5.33 15.39
CA ASN A 18 -6.66 -6.22 16.55
C ASN A 18 -7.07 -5.44 17.82
N TYR A 19 -6.71 -4.16 17.94
CA TYR A 19 -7.11 -3.22 19.02
C TYR A 19 -6.91 -3.71 20.47
N ASP A 20 -6.23 -4.85 20.68
CA ASP A 20 -6.33 -5.61 21.94
C ASP A 20 -7.82 -5.80 22.34
N ALA A 21 -8.66 -6.18 21.38
CA ALA A 21 -10.10 -6.31 21.56
C ALA A 21 -10.47 -7.62 22.27
N VAL A 22 -11.77 -7.81 22.54
CA VAL A 22 -12.28 -9.07 23.10
C VAL A 22 -12.13 -10.23 22.11
N LEU A 23 -12.19 -9.96 20.81
CA LEU A 23 -11.88 -10.92 19.75
C LEU A 23 -10.59 -10.50 19.05
N THR A 24 -9.82 -11.47 18.57
CA THR A 24 -8.67 -11.19 17.70
C THR A 24 -9.13 -10.67 16.34
N GLU A 25 -8.19 -10.17 15.52
CA GLU A 25 -8.45 -9.78 14.12
C GLU A 25 -9.11 -10.91 13.31
N ALA A 26 -8.77 -12.16 13.62
CA ALA A 26 -9.32 -13.35 12.97
C ALA A 26 -10.49 -13.99 13.74
N GLY A 27 -11.13 -13.23 14.64
CA GLY A 27 -12.34 -13.62 15.35
C GLY A 27 -12.16 -14.58 16.53
N ASP A 28 -10.92 -14.91 16.92
CA ASP A 28 -10.68 -15.85 18.02
C ASP A 28 -10.98 -15.21 19.38
N TYR A 29 -11.48 -16.00 20.33
CA TYR A 29 -11.75 -15.52 21.69
C TYR A 29 -10.45 -15.24 22.44
N THR A 30 -10.35 -14.08 23.09
CA THR A 30 -9.24 -13.74 23.98
C THR A 30 -9.57 -14.03 25.45
N GLU A 31 -8.57 -13.98 26.32
CA GLU A 31 -8.79 -14.02 27.77
C GLU A 31 -9.77 -12.92 28.24
N LYS A 32 -9.71 -11.75 27.59
CA LYS A 32 -10.61 -10.61 27.86
C LYS A 32 -12.06 -10.94 27.54
N TYR A 33 -12.32 -11.67 26.45
CA TYR A 33 -13.65 -12.17 26.13
C TYR A 33 -14.20 -13.06 27.24
N PHE A 34 -13.43 -14.05 27.71
CA PHE A 34 -13.89 -14.97 28.75
C PHE A 34 -14.13 -14.26 30.09
N LYS A 35 -13.27 -13.32 30.47
CA LYS A 35 -13.46 -12.48 31.67
C LYS A 35 -14.76 -11.67 31.59
N LEU A 36 -15.01 -11.01 30.45
CA LEU A 36 -16.24 -10.22 30.26
C LEU A 36 -17.48 -11.10 30.20
N ARG A 37 -17.41 -12.24 29.50
CA ARG A 37 -18.50 -13.22 29.42
C ARG A 37 -18.88 -13.76 30.79
N LYS A 38 -17.89 -14.06 31.65
CA LYS A 38 -18.11 -14.48 33.05
C LYS A 38 -18.80 -13.38 33.85
N LEU A 39 -18.34 -12.13 33.74
CA LEU A 39 -18.93 -10.99 34.43
C LEU A 39 -20.40 -10.80 34.02
N LEU A 40 -20.67 -10.73 32.72
CA LEU A 40 -22.04 -10.58 32.21
C LEU A 40 -22.93 -11.76 32.63
N GLY A 41 -22.39 -12.98 32.59
CA GLY A 41 -23.12 -14.17 33.05
C GLY A 41 -23.50 -14.14 34.53
N SER A 42 -22.78 -13.41 35.38
CA SER A 42 -23.17 -13.24 36.79
C SER A 42 -24.23 -12.16 37.04
N VAL A 43 -24.49 -11.28 36.08
CA VAL A 43 -25.42 -10.14 36.22
C VAL A 43 -26.73 -10.40 35.49
N LEU A 44 -26.69 -11.15 34.38
CA LEU A 44 -27.86 -11.39 33.56
C LEU A 44 -28.77 -12.47 34.17
N ALA A 45 -30.08 -12.23 34.13
CA ALA A 45 -31.09 -13.17 34.61
C ALA A 45 -31.25 -14.40 33.70
N SER A 46 -30.78 -14.31 32.45
CA SER A 46 -30.86 -15.39 31.46
C SER A 46 -29.47 -15.93 31.12
N PRO A 47 -29.34 -17.24 30.86
CA PRO A 47 -28.06 -17.84 30.50
C PRO A 47 -27.56 -17.30 29.16
N LEU A 48 -26.24 -17.13 29.07
CA LEU A 48 -25.60 -16.68 27.83
C LEU A 48 -25.64 -17.78 26.75
N PRO A 49 -25.80 -17.42 25.47
CA PRO A 49 -25.84 -18.39 24.37
C PRO A 49 -24.52 -19.15 24.25
N PRO A 50 -24.52 -20.42 23.79
CA PRO A 50 -23.29 -21.19 23.61
C PRO A 50 -22.31 -20.49 22.65
N LEU A 51 -21.02 -20.83 22.77
CA LEU A 51 -20.00 -20.26 21.93
C LEU A 51 -20.03 -20.90 20.53
N PRO A 52 -20.04 -20.11 19.45
CA PRO A 52 -19.70 -20.60 18.12
C PRO A 52 -18.35 -21.30 18.12
N GLU A 53 -18.26 -22.40 17.36
CA GLU A 53 -17.03 -23.15 17.15
C GLU A 53 -16.03 -22.30 16.35
N LEU A 54 -14.75 -22.34 16.76
CA LEU A 54 -13.68 -21.65 16.05
C LEU A 54 -13.19 -22.52 14.89
N ILE A 55 -13.06 -21.92 13.72
CA ILE A 55 -12.52 -22.58 12.53
C ILE A 55 -10.99 -22.55 12.63
N PRO A 56 -10.30 -23.71 12.55
CA PRO A 56 -8.84 -23.73 12.54
C PRO A 56 -8.29 -23.02 11.30
N LYS A 57 -7.25 -22.20 11.52
CA LYS A 57 -6.52 -21.52 10.45
C LYS A 57 -5.57 -22.49 9.73
N ALA A 58 -5.30 -22.22 8.46
CA ALA A 58 -4.50 -23.08 7.60
C ALA A 58 -3.07 -22.56 7.41
N VAL A 59 -2.17 -23.50 7.13
CA VAL A 59 -0.82 -23.22 6.60
C VAL A 59 -0.77 -23.82 5.20
N TYR A 60 -0.59 -22.96 4.21
CA TYR A 60 -0.44 -23.28 2.79
C TYR A 60 1.03 -23.32 2.38
N PRO A 61 1.37 -23.96 1.24
CA PRO A 61 2.69 -23.86 0.64
C PRO A 61 3.12 -22.40 0.47
N SER A 62 4.41 -22.12 0.72
CA SER A 62 4.95 -20.76 0.54
C SER A 62 4.96 -20.38 -0.93
N VAL A 63 4.59 -19.12 -1.21
CA VAL A 63 4.58 -18.59 -2.57
C VAL A 63 5.91 -17.92 -2.88
N ARG A 64 6.49 -18.26 -4.02
CA ARG A 64 7.58 -17.51 -4.63
C ARG A 64 7.05 -16.85 -5.90
N PRO A 65 6.81 -15.53 -5.91
CA PRO A 65 6.41 -14.84 -7.13
C PRO A 65 7.41 -15.14 -8.24
N SER A 66 6.89 -15.56 -9.40
CA SER A 66 7.69 -15.96 -10.56
C SER A 66 7.66 -14.91 -11.66
N LEU A 67 6.63 -14.04 -11.63
CA LEU A 67 6.38 -13.00 -12.61
C LEU A 67 6.53 -11.62 -11.97
N TYR A 68 7.02 -10.67 -12.77
CA TYR A 68 7.39 -9.32 -12.38
C TYR A 68 6.97 -8.32 -13.46
N LEU A 69 6.44 -7.18 -13.04
CA LEU A 69 6.06 -6.06 -13.90
C LEU A 69 6.52 -4.74 -13.25
N PRO A 70 7.53 -4.05 -13.81
CA PRO A 70 7.88 -2.70 -13.36
C PRO A 70 6.67 -1.77 -13.41
N LEU A 71 6.56 -0.84 -12.45
CA LEU A 71 5.51 0.18 -12.50
C LEU A 71 5.54 0.95 -13.82
N TRP A 72 6.74 1.22 -14.34
CA TRP A 72 6.95 1.97 -15.59
C TRP A 72 6.33 1.29 -16.80
N ASP A 73 6.49 -0.03 -16.90
CA ASP A 73 5.89 -0.85 -17.95
C ASP A 73 4.37 -1.01 -17.76
N ALA A 74 3.88 -0.90 -16.53
CA ALA A 74 2.46 -0.96 -16.22
C ALA A 74 1.68 0.28 -16.67
N LEU A 75 2.34 1.44 -16.78
CA LEU A 75 1.68 2.73 -17.10
C LEU A 75 0.89 2.70 -18.41
N GLN A 76 1.39 1.99 -19.43
CA GLN A 76 0.73 1.87 -20.73
C GLN A 76 -0.60 1.10 -20.70
N HIS A 77 -0.85 0.34 -19.63
CA HIS A 77 -2.07 -0.45 -19.44
C HIS A 77 -3.06 0.24 -18.50
N LEU A 78 -2.75 1.46 -18.04
CA LEU A 78 -3.63 2.22 -17.17
C LEU A 78 -4.65 3.02 -17.97
N ASN A 79 -5.57 3.66 -17.23
CA ASN A 79 -6.43 4.67 -17.83
C ASN A 79 -5.58 5.83 -18.33
N GLU A 80 -6.13 6.61 -19.26
CA GLU A 80 -5.46 7.81 -19.79
C GLU A 80 -4.99 8.72 -18.63
N PRO A 81 -3.74 9.20 -18.69
CA PRO A 81 -3.22 10.11 -17.69
C PRO A 81 -3.89 11.48 -17.80
N VAL A 82 -3.92 12.20 -16.68
CA VAL A 82 -4.37 13.59 -16.66
C VAL A 82 -3.21 14.49 -17.05
N ILE A 83 -3.40 15.30 -18.09
CA ILE A 83 -2.44 16.34 -18.48
C ILE A 83 -2.82 17.66 -17.83
N SER A 84 -1.87 18.33 -17.19
CA SER A 84 -2.10 19.61 -16.50
C SER A 84 -0.87 20.50 -16.54
N SER A 85 -1.06 21.82 -16.67
CA SER A 85 0.06 22.78 -16.61
C SER A 85 0.72 22.79 -15.23
N THR A 86 -0.07 22.65 -14.16
CA THR A 86 0.41 22.60 -12.78
C THR A 86 0.12 21.24 -12.15
N PRO A 87 0.85 20.81 -11.10
CA PRO A 87 0.50 19.61 -10.36
C PRO A 87 -0.89 19.74 -9.74
N VAL A 88 -1.66 18.65 -9.73
CA VAL A 88 -3.01 18.58 -9.16
C VAL A 88 -3.05 17.50 -8.09
N ASN A 89 -3.48 17.84 -6.89
CA ASN A 89 -3.64 16.87 -5.79
C ASN A 89 -4.61 15.75 -6.18
N MET A 90 -4.48 14.58 -5.54
CA MET A 90 -5.16 13.37 -5.99
C MET A 90 -6.69 13.50 -5.98
N GLU A 91 -7.26 14.22 -5.00
CA GLU A 91 -8.71 14.40 -4.88
C GLU A 91 -9.28 15.41 -5.87
N SER A 92 -8.44 16.27 -6.47
CA SER A 92 -8.84 17.26 -7.47
C SER A 92 -8.64 16.79 -8.91
N LEU A 93 -8.16 15.56 -9.12
CA LEU A 93 -8.04 15.00 -10.47
C LEU A 93 -9.41 14.86 -11.14
N PRO A 94 -9.57 15.19 -12.43
CA PRO A 94 -10.83 15.09 -13.17
C PRO A 94 -11.14 13.63 -13.57
N ILE A 95 -11.06 12.70 -12.63
CA ILE A 95 -11.36 11.28 -12.81
C ILE A 95 -12.53 10.86 -11.93
N ASN A 96 -13.00 9.62 -12.06
CA ASN A 96 -14.08 9.07 -11.23
C ASN A 96 -15.33 9.96 -11.20
N ALA A 97 -15.76 10.43 -12.38
CA ALA A 97 -16.86 11.38 -12.55
C ALA A 97 -16.67 12.70 -11.75
N GLY A 98 -15.44 13.20 -11.66
CA GLY A 98 -15.10 14.44 -10.98
C GLY A 98 -14.84 14.30 -9.47
N ASN A 99 -14.87 13.09 -8.91
CA ASN A 99 -14.58 12.84 -7.49
C ASN A 99 -13.09 12.65 -7.19
N GLY A 100 -12.24 12.63 -8.22
CA GLY A 100 -10.81 12.44 -8.07
C GLY A 100 -10.42 11.06 -7.55
N GLN A 101 -9.17 10.93 -7.14
CA GLN A 101 -8.58 9.73 -6.58
C GLN A 101 -8.66 9.76 -5.05
N SER A 102 -9.18 8.67 -4.47
CA SER A 102 -9.33 8.57 -3.01
C SER A 102 -8.12 7.94 -2.30
N TYR A 103 -7.51 6.90 -2.87
CA TYR A 103 -6.48 6.08 -2.21
C TYR A 103 -5.40 5.61 -3.19
N GLY A 104 -4.35 5.00 -2.64
CA GLY A 104 -3.27 4.40 -3.42
C GLY A 104 -2.14 5.40 -3.70
N PHE A 105 -1.60 5.33 -4.91
CA PHE A 105 -0.46 6.14 -5.33
C PHE A 105 -0.84 7.08 -6.47
N VAL A 106 -0.13 8.18 -6.61
CA VAL A 106 -0.26 9.08 -7.76
C VAL A 106 1.13 9.41 -8.27
N LEU A 107 1.34 9.23 -9.57
CA LEU A 107 2.62 9.51 -10.23
C LEU A 107 2.50 10.82 -10.99
N TYR A 108 3.42 11.75 -10.73
CA TYR A 108 3.56 12.99 -11.50
C TYR A 108 4.82 12.89 -12.36
N GLU A 109 4.68 13.11 -13.67
CA GLU A 109 5.79 13.15 -14.61
C GLU A 109 5.91 14.54 -15.25
N THR A 110 7.13 15.05 -15.38
CA THR A 110 7.42 16.31 -16.10
C THR A 110 8.86 16.28 -16.64
N PRO A 111 9.16 16.84 -17.81
CA PRO A 111 10.53 16.95 -18.27
C PRO A 111 11.33 17.95 -17.43
N VAL A 112 12.61 17.67 -17.20
CA VAL A 112 13.58 18.56 -16.55
C VAL A 112 14.87 18.60 -17.35
N CYS A 113 15.33 19.79 -17.71
CA CYS A 113 16.53 19.98 -18.54
C CYS A 113 17.72 20.59 -17.78
N ALA A 114 17.55 20.82 -16.47
CA ALA A 114 18.57 21.36 -15.59
C ALA A 114 18.53 20.65 -14.23
N GLY A 115 19.71 20.51 -13.61
CA GLY A 115 19.81 20.09 -12.21
C GLY A 115 19.61 21.25 -11.25
N GLY A 116 19.46 20.96 -9.97
CA GLY A 116 19.23 21.96 -8.93
C GLY A 116 18.45 21.44 -7.74
N TRP A 117 18.01 22.35 -6.88
CA TRP A 117 17.18 22.00 -5.72
C TRP A 117 15.72 21.88 -6.14
N LEU A 118 15.23 20.64 -6.16
CA LEU A 118 13.82 20.32 -6.26
C LEU A 118 13.14 20.64 -4.94
N ARG A 119 12.01 21.33 -5.02
CA ARG A 119 11.06 21.49 -3.92
C ARG A 119 9.67 21.12 -4.42
N ALA A 120 8.99 20.26 -3.68
CA ALA A 120 7.61 19.86 -3.95
C ALA A 120 6.92 19.63 -2.62
N ASN A 121 5.69 20.11 -2.43
CA ASN A 121 4.91 19.85 -1.22
C ASN A 121 4.12 18.53 -1.36
N VAL A 122 4.73 17.42 -0.95
CA VAL A 122 4.17 16.07 -1.05
C VAL A 122 3.46 15.66 0.24
N ARG A 123 2.35 14.96 0.09
CA ARG A 123 1.63 14.27 1.17
C ARG A 123 1.23 12.86 0.74
N ASP A 124 1.71 11.79 1.36
CA ASP A 124 2.51 11.76 2.60
C ASP A 124 4.01 11.54 2.36
N THR A 125 4.35 10.61 1.48
CA THR A 125 5.74 10.31 1.10
C THR A 125 5.85 10.13 -0.40
N ALA A 126 6.96 10.55 -0.99
CA ALA A 126 7.19 10.40 -2.43
C ALA A 126 8.58 9.87 -2.74
N GLN A 127 8.67 8.88 -3.62
CA GLN A 127 9.94 8.51 -4.26
C GLN A 127 10.12 9.37 -5.51
N VAL A 128 11.32 9.92 -5.69
CA VAL A 128 11.67 10.79 -6.82
C VAL A 128 12.66 10.06 -7.71
N PHE A 129 12.40 10.08 -9.01
CA PHE A 129 13.22 9.41 -10.02
C PHE A 129 13.56 10.37 -11.17
N LEU A 130 14.73 10.18 -11.75
CA LEU A 130 15.06 10.66 -13.10
C LEU A 130 14.99 9.48 -14.05
N ASN A 131 14.08 9.55 -15.01
CA ASN A 131 13.60 8.41 -15.77
C ASN A 131 13.18 7.30 -14.79
N GLU A 132 13.90 6.19 -14.76
CA GLU A 132 13.63 5.05 -13.86
C GLU A 132 14.60 4.99 -12.68
N THR A 133 15.60 5.87 -12.63
CA THR A 133 16.62 5.87 -11.59
C THR A 133 16.16 6.66 -10.37
N HIS A 134 16.04 5.98 -9.23
CA HIS A 134 15.69 6.61 -7.95
C HIS A 134 16.79 7.56 -7.49
N ILE A 135 16.45 8.82 -7.22
CA ILE A 135 17.38 9.87 -6.78
C ILE A 135 17.15 10.32 -5.34
N GLY A 136 16.01 9.98 -4.73
CA GLY A 136 15.74 10.28 -3.33
C GLY A 136 14.27 10.24 -2.97
N THR A 137 13.97 10.57 -1.71
CA THR A 137 12.62 10.53 -1.15
C THR A 137 12.26 11.88 -0.54
N LEU A 138 11.01 12.28 -0.68
CA LEU A 138 10.40 13.44 -0.04
C LEU A 138 9.33 12.96 0.95
N ASP A 139 9.14 13.68 2.04
CA ASP A 139 8.09 13.43 3.01
C ASP A 139 7.68 14.71 3.74
N GLY A 140 6.72 14.59 4.66
CA GLY A 140 6.23 15.71 5.48
C GLY A 140 7.33 16.50 6.22
N GLY A 141 8.46 15.87 6.55
CA GLY A 141 9.60 16.50 7.23
C GLY A 141 10.68 17.02 6.28
N ASN A 142 10.86 16.40 5.11
CA ASN A 142 11.81 16.82 4.09
C ASN A 142 11.17 16.96 2.70
N GLN A 143 10.91 18.21 2.31
CA GLN A 143 10.26 18.58 1.05
C GLN A 143 11.25 19.08 -0.02
N ASN A 144 12.56 18.93 0.20
CA ASN A 144 13.60 19.35 -0.75
C ASN A 144 14.54 18.19 -1.10
N LEU A 145 14.96 18.13 -2.36
CA LEU A 145 15.89 17.12 -2.87
C LEU A 145 16.82 17.74 -3.91
N HIS A 146 18.11 17.40 -3.86
CA HIS A 146 19.05 17.85 -4.87
C HIS A 146 19.00 16.94 -6.11
N ILE A 147 18.64 17.51 -7.27
CA ILE A 147 18.70 16.84 -8.57
C ILE A 147 20.10 17.04 -9.16
N PRO A 148 20.82 15.95 -9.51
CA PRO A 148 22.15 16.05 -10.12
C PRO A 148 22.08 16.78 -11.47
N LYS A 149 23.23 17.26 -11.96
CA LYS A 149 23.30 17.83 -13.31
C LYS A 149 22.90 16.77 -14.33
N VAL A 150 21.86 17.06 -15.10
CA VAL A 150 21.36 16.19 -16.18
C VAL A 150 21.98 16.57 -17.52
N LYS A 151 22.23 15.57 -18.38
CA LYS A 151 22.55 15.80 -19.78
C LYS A 151 21.25 15.81 -20.58
N GLY A 152 20.97 16.90 -21.28
CA GLY A 152 19.70 17.09 -21.98
C GLY A 152 18.51 17.11 -21.03
N CYS A 153 17.30 16.95 -21.58
CA CYS A 153 16.09 16.81 -20.80
C CYS A 153 15.87 15.35 -20.40
N GLN A 154 15.55 15.13 -19.14
CA GLN A 154 15.19 13.83 -18.57
C GLN A 154 13.77 13.90 -17.98
N LEU A 155 13.14 12.75 -17.80
CA LEU A 155 11.80 12.69 -17.22
C LEU A 155 11.91 12.68 -15.69
N LEU A 156 11.49 13.76 -15.02
CA LEU A 156 11.30 13.74 -13.57
C LEU A 156 10.02 12.99 -13.24
N ARG A 157 10.12 12.02 -12.35
CA ARG A 157 8.98 11.25 -11.83
C ARG A 157 8.88 11.39 -10.32
N ILE A 158 7.70 11.74 -9.83
CA ILE A 158 7.41 11.86 -8.40
C ILE A 158 6.26 10.90 -8.08
N LEU A 159 6.60 9.73 -7.54
CA LEU A 159 5.62 8.71 -7.13
C LEU A 159 5.20 8.98 -5.69
N VAL A 160 4.02 9.55 -5.49
CA VAL A 160 3.49 9.90 -4.16
C VAL A 160 2.56 8.81 -3.64
N GLU A 161 2.78 8.40 -2.40
CA GLU A 161 1.89 7.50 -1.66
C GLU A 161 0.97 8.29 -0.72
N ASN A 162 -0.31 7.96 -0.75
CA ASN A 162 -1.25 8.32 0.31
C ASN A 162 -1.23 7.24 1.40
N GLN A 163 -0.63 7.55 2.55
CA GLN A 163 -0.47 6.62 3.68
C GLN A 163 -1.65 6.65 4.67
N GLY A 164 -2.73 7.34 4.30
CA GLY A 164 -3.93 7.52 5.11
C GLY A 164 -4.17 8.98 5.46
N ARG A 165 -5.43 9.40 5.43
CA ARG A 165 -5.84 10.71 5.91
C ARG A 165 -5.96 10.67 7.43
N VAL A 166 -5.52 11.74 8.08
CA VAL A 166 -5.80 11.96 9.51
C VAL A 166 -7.31 11.85 9.75
N ASN A 167 -7.70 11.06 10.74
CA ASN A 167 -9.09 10.73 11.06
C ASN A 167 -9.58 11.31 12.41
N TYR A 168 -8.79 12.20 13.03
CA TYR A 168 -9.13 12.90 14.26
C TYR A 168 -8.56 14.32 14.23
N SER A 169 -9.03 15.21 15.12
CA SER A 169 -8.58 16.61 15.22
C SER A 169 -9.03 17.53 14.07
N TRP A 170 -8.76 18.83 14.21
CA TRP A 170 -9.03 19.87 13.22
C TRP A 170 -8.21 19.68 11.92
N LYS A 171 -7.07 18.96 12.00
CA LYS A 171 -6.20 18.65 10.85
C LYS A 171 -6.88 17.83 9.75
N ILE A 172 -8.09 17.28 9.98
CA ILE A 172 -8.90 16.55 8.98
C ILE A 172 -9.20 17.44 7.76
N GLN A 173 -9.37 18.75 7.95
CA GLN A 173 -9.75 19.67 6.87
C GLN A 173 -8.66 19.82 5.80
N ASP A 174 -7.39 19.62 6.18
CA ASP A 174 -6.24 19.83 5.31
C ASP A 174 -5.66 18.52 4.74
N GLN A 175 -6.43 17.43 4.68
CA GLN A 175 -5.92 16.10 4.30
C GLN A 175 -5.91 15.82 2.79
N ARG A 176 -5.69 16.84 1.95
CA ARG A 176 -5.43 16.64 0.51
C ARG A 176 -4.08 15.94 0.32
N LYS A 177 -4.03 14.96 -0.59
CA LYS A 177 -2.87 14.06 -0.78
C LYS A 177 -2.29 14.18 -2.19
N GLY A 178 -1.11 13.64 -2.40
CA GLY A 178 -0.34 13.86 -3.63
C GLY A 178 0.54 15.11 -3.51
N VAL A 179 0.70 15.85 -4.61
CA VAL A 179 1.40 17.13 -4.62
C VAL A 179 0.37 18.25 -4.41
N THR A 180 0.54 19.03 -3.35
CA THR A 180 -0.46 20.02 -2.87
C THR A 180 -0.08 21.47 -3.16
N GLY A 181 0.98 21.70 -3.93
CA GLY A 181 1.46 23.02 -4.31
C GLY A 181 2.40 22.95 -5.52
N PRO A 182 3.03 24.06 -5.91
CA PRO A 182 3.96 24.07 -7.04
C PRO A 182 5.16 23.15 -6.78
N VAL A 183 5.65 22.55 -7.86
CA VAL A 183 6.95 21.86 -7.89
C VAL A 183 7.93 22.82 -8.55
N THR A 184 9.09 23.05 -7.92
CA THR A 184 10.07 24.03 -8.42
C THR A 184 11.48 23.43 -8.46
N ILE A 185 12.29 23.85 -9.43
CA ILE A 185 13.75 23.67 -9.41
C ILE A 185 14.42 25.04 -9.27
N ASN A 186 15.24 25.23 -8.23
CA ASN A 186 15.88 26.52 -7.93
C ASN A 186 14.87 27.69 -7.86
N SER A 187 13.68 27.44 -7.31
CA SER A 187 12.55 28.38 -7.23
C SER A 187 11.83 28.69 -8.55
N THR A 188 12.26 28.12 -9.68
CA THR A 188 11.53 28.19 -10.94
C THR A 188 10.46 27.08 -10.98
N PRO A 189 9.17 27.41 -11.14
CA PRO A 189 8.11 26.41 -11.27
C PRO A 189 8.33 25.49 -12.47
N LEU A 190 8.07 24.21 -12.27
CA LEU A 190 7.92 23.24 -13.35
C LEU A 190 6.48 23.25 -13.84
N GLU A 191 6.30 22.97 -15.12
CA GLU A 191 5.00 22.95 -15.79
C GLU A 191 4.89 21.75 -16.73
N GLY A 192 3.67 21.42 -17.14
CA GLY A 192 3.41 20.37 -18.15
C GLY A 192 3.49 18.97 -17.55
N PHE A 193 2.66 18.72 -16.54
CA PHE A 193 2.58 17.45 -15.84
C PHE A 193 1.68 16.43 -16.55
N THR A 194 2.19 15.21 -16.63
CA THR A 194 1.40 14.00 -16.91
C THR A 194 1.18 13.26 -15.58
N ILE A 195 -0.07 13.06 -15.19
CA ILE A 195 -0.44 12.54 -13.87
C ILE A 195 -1.18 11.21 -13.99
N TYR A 196 -0.63 10.15 -13.40
CA TYR A 196 -1.25 8.82 -13.39
C TYR A 196 -1.85 8.52 -12.02
N SER A 197 -3.13 8.15 -12.01
CA SER A 197 -3.83 7.66 -10.83
C SER A 197 -3.64 6.16 -10.67
N LEU A 198 -3.02 5.73 -9.57
CA LEU A 198 -2.76 4.33 -9.22
C LEU A 198 -3.65 3.93 -8.03
N GLU A 199 -4.96 3.79 -8.28
CA GLU A 199 -5.94 3.48 -7.21
C GLU A 199 -5.81 2.06 -6.64
N MET A 200 -5.12 1.15 -7.36
CA MET A 200 -4.92 -0.25 -6.97
C MET A 200 -6.23 -0.99 -6.61
N LYS A 201 -7.34 -0.64 -7.27
CA LYS A 201 -8.64 -1.35 -7.17
C LYS A 201 -8.60 -2.63 -8.02
N THR A 202 -9.59 -3.51 -7.88
CA THR A 202 -9.68 -4.73 -8.71
C THR A 202 -9.62 -4.45 -10.21
N SER A 203 -10.33 -3.41 -10.69
CA SER A 203 -10.28 -2.99 -12.09
C SER A 203 -8.91 -2.51 -12.57
N PHE A 204 -8.04 -2.06 -11.66
CA PHE A 204 -6.65 -1.76 -11.98
C PHE A 204 -5.89 -3.05 -12.34
N PHE A 205 -6.04 -4.10 -11.54
CA PHE A 205 -5.38 -5.39 -11.79
C PHE A 205 -5.96 -6.13 -12.99
N ASP A 206 -7.27 -6.00 -13.24
CA ASP A 206 -7.90 -6.57 -14.44
C ASP A 206 -7.19 -6.13 -15.73
N ARG A 207 -6.77 -4.85 -15.81
CA ARG A 207 -6.00 -4.33 -16.95
C ARG A 207 -4.55 -4.82 -16.97
N LEU A 208 -3.94 -5.01 -15.80
CA LEU A 208 -2.56 -5.51 -15.71
C LEU A 208 -2.44 -6.99 -16.09
N ARG A 209 -3.52 -7.78 -16.08
CA ARG A 209 -3.49 -9.18 -16.51
C ARG A 209 -3.09 -9.35 -17.98
N SER A 210 -3.35 -8.36 -18.83
CA SER A 210 -2.88 -8.35 -20.23
C SER A 210 -1.49 -7.76 -20.43
N ALA A 211 -0.83 -7.30 -19.36
CA ALA A 211 0.51 -6.72 -19.46
C ALA A 211 1.56 -7.80 -19.76
N ALA A 212 2.71 -7.36 -20.29
CA ALA A 212 3.85 -8.24 -20.53
C ALA A 212 4.63 -8.49 -19.23
N TRP A 213 4.14 -9.43 -18.42
CA TRP A 213 4.85 -9.89 -17.22
C TRP A 213 6.12 -10.65 -17.60
N ARG A 214 7.22 -10.35 -16.91
CA ARG A 214 8.54 -10.93 -17.15
C ARG A 214 8.92 -11.87 -16.00
N PRO A 215 9.79 -12.86 -16.21
CA PRO A 215 10.34 -13.65 -15.11
C PRO A 215 11.04 -12.75 -14.08
N VAL A 216 10.85 -13.04 -12.79
CA VAL A 216 11.55 -12.32 -11.71
C VAL A 216 13.06 -12.54 -11.83
N SER A 217 13.82 -11.44 -11.77
CA SER A 217 15.28 -11.46 -11.68
C SER A 217 15.76 -11.16 -10.25
N ASN A 218 16.97 -11.62 -9.90
CA ASN A 218 17.52 -11.51 -8.54
C ASN A 218 17.85 -10.06 -8.08
N SER A 219 17.68 -9.06 -8.95
CA SER A 219 18.18 -7.69 -8.71
C SER A 219 17.23 -6.60 -9.20
N SER A 220 15.92 -6.85 -9.22
CA SER A 220 14.95 -5.81 -9.54
C SER A 220 14.91 -4.76 -8.42
N VAL A 221 15.15 -3.50 -8.80
CA VAL A 221 15.16 -2.34 -7.90
C VAL A 221 14.16 -1.32 -8.41
N GLY A 222 13.30 -0.83 -7.51
CA GLY A 222 12.27 0.16 -7.80
C GLY A 222 10.84 -0.39 -7.64
N PRO A 223 9.85 0.48 -7.87
CA PRO A 223 8.44 0.14 -7.69
C PRO A 223 7.97 -0.85 -8.75
N ALA A 224 7.42 -1.98 -8.32
CA ALA A 224 6.98 -3.03 -9.22
C ALA A 224 5.95 -3.97 -8.60
N PHE A 225 5.27 -4.70 -9.48
CA PHE A 225 4.33 -5.75 -9.13
C PHE A 225 4.98 -7.12 -9.30
N TYR A 226 4.71 -8.03 -8.36
CA TYR A 226 5.20 -9.39 -8.36
C TYR A 226 4.01 -10.33 -8.25
N LEU A 227 3.86 -11.22 -9.22
CA LEU A 227 2.74 -12.14 -9.34
C LEU A 227 3.19 -13.57 -9.03
N GLY A 228 2.40 -14.25 -8.20
CA GLY A 228 2.52 -15.67 -7.91
C GLY A 228 1.16 -16.32 -7.71
N THR A 229 1.20 -17.62 -7.44
CA THR A 229 0.01 -18.44 -7.21
C THR A 229 0.04 -19.00 -5.79
N LEU A 230 -1.00 -18.72 -5.01
CA LEU A 230 -1.25 -19.31 -3.70
C LEU A 230 -2.17 -20.53 -3.86
N GLN A 231 -1.70 -21.71 -3.44
CA GLN A 231 -2.46 -22.95 -3.53
C GLN A 231 -3.20 -23.22 -2.21
N ALA A 232 -4.50 -22.94 -2.19
CA ALA A 232 -5.34 -23.02 -1.00
C ALA A 232 -6.06 -24.38 -0.82
N GLY A 233 -5.95 -25.27 -1.81
CA GLY A 233 -6.64 -26.57 -1.84
C GLY A 233 -8.17 -26.43 -1.96
N PRO A 234 -8.92 -27.54 -1.86
CA PRO A 234 -10.35 -27.56 -2.22
C PRO A 234 -11.27 -26.88 -1.20
N SER A 235 -10.78 -26.60 0.01
CA SER A 235 -11.57 -25.99 1.09
C SER A 235 -10.74 -24.94 1.83
N PRO A 236 -10.62 -23.73 1.27
CA PRO A 236 -9.83 -22.66 1.85
C PRO A 236 -10.30 -22.26 3.25
N ARG A 237 -9.36 -21.81 4.08
CA ARG A 237 -9.57 -21.33 5.45
C ARG A 237 -8.71 -20.09 5.67
N ASP A 238 -9.01 -19.39 6.76
CA ASP A 238 -8.23 -18.26 7.23
C ASP A 238 -6.74 -18.60 7.38
N THR A 239 -5.87 -17.66 7.05
CA THR A 239 -4.42 -17.77 7.23
C THR A 239 -3.81 -16.40 7.49
N PHE A 240 -2.50 -16.34 7.72
CA PHE A 240 -1.75 -15.09 7.81
C PHE A 240 -0.54 -15.12 6.88
N LEU A 241 -0.33 -14.04 6.13
CA LEU A 241 0.79 -13.89 5.21
C LEU A 241 1.97 -13.19 5.89
N ARG A 242 3.15 -13.78 5.78
CA ARG A 242 4.43 -13.19 6.19
C ARG A 242 5.30 -12.95 4.97
N LEU A 243 5.75 -11.71 4.78
CA LEU A 243 6.55 -11.32 3.62
C LEU A 243 8.04 -11.29 3.99
N LEU A 244 8.76 -12.38 3.71
CA LEU A 244 10.19 -12.50 4.01
C LEU A 244 11.06 -11.71 3.02
N ASP A 245 11.99 -10.92 3.57
CA ASP A 245 12.94 -10.08 2.83
C ASP A 245 12.32 -8.96 1.98
N TRP A 246 11.00 -8.82 2.00
CA TRP A 246 10.30 -7.67 1.44
C TRP A 246 10.46 -6.46 2.35
N SER A 247 10.39 -5.26 1.77
CA SER A 247 10.67 -4.03 2.51
C SER A 247 9.40 -3.27 2.89
N TYR A 248 8.63 -2.86 1.88
CA TYR A 248 7.44 -2.04 2.03
C TYR A 248 6.57 -2.18 0.81
N GLY A 249 5.29 -2.42 1.02
CA GLY A 249 4.37 -2.56 -0.09
C GLY A 249 2.96 -2.93 0.30
N PHE A 250 2.23 -3.42 -0.70
CA PHE A 250 0.84 -3.84 -0.57
C PHE A 250 0.66 -5.25 -1.13
N VAL A 251 -0.19 -6.04 -0.49
CA VAL A 251 -0.55 -7.38 -0.97
C VAL A 251 -1.97 -7.37 -1.50
N PHE A 252 -2.18 -8.05 -2.61
CA PHE A 252 -3.47 -8.21 -3.26
C PHE A 252 -3.75 -9.69 -3.49
N ILE A 253 -4.96 -10.12 -3.14
CA ILE A 253 -5.43 -11.50 -3.35
C ILE A 253 -6.63 -11.45 -4.28
N ASN A 254 -6.54 -12.10 -5.43
CA ASN A 254 -7.60 -12.10 -6.46
C ASN A 254 -8.08 -10.67 -6.80
N GLY A 255 -7.13 -9.74 -6.94
CA GLY A 255 -7.38 -8.31 -7.19
C GLY A 255 -7.97 -7.51 -6.01
N ARG A 256 -8.09 -8.07 -4.81
CA ARG A 256 -8.53 -7.37 -3.58
C ARG A 256 -7.34 -6.94 -2.75
N ASN A 257 -7.30 -5.68 -2.31
CA ASN A 257 -6.23 -5.17 -1.45
C ASN A 257 -6.35 -5.75 -0.03
N LEU A 258 -5.38 -6.58 0.35
CA LEU A 258 -5.26 -7.15 1.69
C LEU A 258 -4.73 -6.12 2.69
N GLY A 259 -3.93 -5.18 2.22
CA GLY A 259 -3.35 -4.12 3.02
C GLY A 259 -1.85 -4.00 2.83
N ARG A 260 -1.30 -3.10 3.63
CA ARG A 260 0.10 -2.69 3.61
C ARG A 260 0.94 -3.57 4.53
N TYR A 261 2.09 -4.02 4.05
CA TYR A 261 3.15 -4.58 4.90
C TYR A 261 4.33 -3.62 5.00
N TRP A 262 5.02 -3.65 6.14
CA TRP A 262 6.25 -2.90 6.35
C TRP A 262 7.16 -3.66 7.30
N ASN A 263 8.39 -3.95 6.88
CA ASN A 263 9.34 -4.75 7.64
C ASN A 263 9.79 -4.13 8.98
N ILE A 264 9.51 -2.84 9.24
CA ILE A 264 9.83 -2.18 10.51
C ILE A 264 8.92 -2.63 11.67
N GLY A 265 7.79 -3.28 11.37
CA GLY A 265 6.83 -3.74 12.37
C GLY A 265 5.96 -2.63 12.98
N PRO A 266 5.28 -2.89 14.10
CA PRO A 266 5.34 -4.13 14.89
C PRO A 266 4.67 -5.32 14.16
N GLN A 267 3.62 -5.05 13.36
CA GLN A 267 2.94 -6.05 12.55
C GLN A 267 3.89 -6.74 11.56
N GLN A 268 3.99 -8.07 11.63
CA GLN A 268 4.82 -8.88 10.71
C GLN A 268 4.00 -9.78 9.79
N THR A 269 2.70 -9.93 10.07
CA THR A 269 1.79 -10.73 9.25
C THR A 269 0.53 -9.97 8.87
N LEU A 270 0.01 -10.23 7.67
CA LEU A 270 -1.30 -9.76 7.22
C LEU A 270 -2.33 -10.89 7.35
N TYR A 271 -3.48 -10.61 7.97
CA TYR A 271 -4.58 -11.56 8.03
C TYR A 271 -5.23 -11.73 6.66
N LEU A 272 -5.39 -12.98 6.21
CA LEU A 272 -6.06 -13.36 4.98
C LEU A 272 -7.31 -14.20 5.28
N PRO A 273 -8.50 -13.61 5.14
CA PRO A 273 -9.75 -14.35 5.30
C PRO A 273 -9.88 -15.47 4.26
N GLY A 274 -10.24 -16.67 4.69
CA GLY A 274 -10.51 -17.80 3.80
C GLY A 274 -11.63 -17.52 2.80
N ALA A 275 -12.58 -16.67 3.16
CA ALA A 275 -13.66 -16.22 2.29
C ALA A 275 -13.19 -15.39 1.06
N TRP A 276 -11.93 -14.92 1.05
CA TRP A 276 -11.34 -14.23 -0.10
C TRP A 276 -10.64 -15.19 -1.07
N LEU A 277 -10.49 -16.45 -0.68
CA LEU A 277 -9.84 -17.49 -1.45
C LEU A 277 -10.86 -18.30 -2.25
N HIS A 278 -10.49 -18.60 -3.49
CA HIS A 278 -11.11 -19.63 -4.30
C HIS A 278 -10.53 -21.00 -3.94
N PRO A 279 -11.28 -22.10 -4.14
CA PRO A 279 -10.69 -23.43 -4.12
C PRO A 279 -9.50 -23.52 -5.09
N GLU A 280 -8.46 -24.23 -4.68
CA GLU A 280 -7.21 -24.42 -5.41
C GLU A 280 -6.40 -23.13 -5.58
N ASP A 281 -6.20 -22.67 -6.81
CA ASP A 281 -5.23 -21.64 -7.15
C ASP A 281 -5.81 -20.23 -6.98
N ASN A 282 -5.02 -19.37 -6.34
CA ASN A 282 -5.36 -17.98 -6.08
C ASN A 282 -4.26 -17.05 -6.56
N GLU A 283 -4.65 -15.95 -7.20
CA GLU A 283 -3.75 -14.89 -7.62
C GLU A 283 -3.26 -14.13 -6.38
N ILE A 284 -1.94 -14.06 -6.20
CA ILE A 284 -1.32 -13.17 -5.21
C ILE A 284 -0.38 -12.21 -5.92
N ILE A 285 -0.67 -10.91 -5.77
CA ILE A 285 0.16 -9.83 -6.30
C ILE A 285 0.73 -9.04 -5.13
N VAL A 286 2.04 -8.78 -5.16
CA VAL A 286 2.71 -7.87 -4.24
C VAL A 286 3.17 -6.65 -5.01
N PHE A 287 2.75 -5.46 -4.59
CA PHE A 287 3.37 -4.21 -5.04
C PHE A 287 4.45 -3.82 -4.04
N GLU A 288 5.72 -3.82 -4.46
CA GLU A 288 6.89 -3.49 -3.63
C GLU A 288 7.58 -2.25 -4.19
N ARG A 289 7.94 -1.31 -3.31
CA ARG A 289 8.42 0.02 -3.71
C ARG A 289 9.93 0.10 -3.96
N SER A 290 10.70 -0.83 -3.39
CA SER A 290 12.16 -0.70 -3.33
C SER A 290 12.88 -1.92 -3.89
N LYS A 291 12.72 -3.08 -3.25
CA LYS A 291 13.48 -4.28 -3.57
C LYS A 291 12.63 -5.52 -3.38
N SER A 292 12.66 -6.42 -4.36
CA SER A 292 12.01 -7.73 -4.30
C SER A 292 12.41 -8.50 -3.03
N GLY A 293 11.42 -9.08 -2.36
CA GLY A 293 11.66 -10.10 -1.34
C GLY A 293 11.84 -11.49 -1.94
N SER A 294 12.02 -12.49 -1.07
CA SER A 294 12.35 -13.87 -1.49
C SER A 294 11.11 -14.77 -1.59
N SER A 295 10.17 -14.63 -0.66
CA SER A 295 9.00 -15.49 -0.56
C SER A 295 7.91 -14.87 0.30
N ILE A 296 6.69 -15.39 0.12
CA ILE A 296 5.52 -15.08 0.92
C ILE A 296 5.14 -16.37 1.64
N GLN A 297 5.34 -16.39 2.94
CA GLN A 297 5.01 -17.54 3.78
C GLN A 297 3.59 -17.40 4.31
N THR A 298 2.95 -18.54 4.56
CA THR A 298 1.68 -18.56 5.29
C THR A 298 1.90 -19.18 6.68
N THR A 299 1.08 -18.79 7.64
CA THR A 299 1.09 -19.32 9.01
C THR A 299 -0.33 -19.30 9.57
N ASP A 300 -0.58 -20.18 10.53
CA ASP A 300 -1.84 -20.32 11.26
C ASP A 300 -1.96 -19.33 12.44
N LYS A 301 -0.91 -18.55 12.73
CA LYS A 301 -0.88 -17.60 13.85
C LYS A 301 -0.40 -16.22 13.42
N PRO A 302 -1.02 -15.14 13.93
CA PRO A 302 -0.56 -13.81 13.66
C PRO A 302 0.78 -13.56 14.37
N LYS A 303 1.63 -12.73 13.77
CA LYS A 303 2.79 -12.12 14.43
C LYS A 303 2.68 -10.61 14.35
N LEU A 304 2.49 -10.00 15.52
CA LEU A 304 2.08 -8.61 15.70
C LEU A 304 3.15 -7.77 16.37
#